data_AF-A0A523B116-F1
#
_entry.id   AF-A0A523B116-F1
#
_cell.length_a   1.000
_cell.length_b   1.000
_cell.length_c   1.000
_cell.angle_alpha   90.00
_cell.angle_beta   90.00
_cell.angle_gamma   90.00
#
_symmetry.space_group_name_H-M   'P 1'
#
loop_
_entity.id
_entity.type
_entity.pdbx_description
1 polymer ?
#
loop_
_entity_poly.entity_id
_entity_poly.type
_entity_poly.pdbx_seq_one_letter_code
_entity_poly.pdbx_strand_id
1 'polypeptide(L)'
;MQLLWIRDPLDIFSGVKLIEMGRGLEVPIGYLIDLGNRTRLILKSYEYTSKNEVTLNWGRQYYISATSDYGVVEGIGWYDEGDEARITISPIKFEEDSKTYKFKGWEENGTLVSASPTYVFKVQFPTTLKAKWTVEGLAISTELLINIIIGVLIAITITLVIMLTRRGGALSH
;
A
#
# COMPACT_ATOMS: atom_id res chain seq x y z
N MET A 1 -1.33 9.28 -52.39
CA MET A 1 -0.86 8.49 -51.24
C MET A 1 0.64 8.30 -51.29
N GLN A 2 1.25 7.98 -50.17
CA GLN A 2 2.65 7.57 -50.03
C GLN A 2 2.72 6.35 -49.10
N LEU A 3 3.80 5.58 -49.20
CA LEU A 3 4.11 4.49 -48.28
C LEU A 3 4.86 5.05 -47.07
N LEU A 4 4.45 4.64 -45.86
CA LEU A 4 5.12 4.93 -44.61
C LEU A 4 5.55 3.60 -43.96
N TRP A 5 6.83 3.46 -43.69
CA TRP A 5 7.42 2.36 -42.93
C TRP A 5 7.34 2.69 -41.45
N ILE A 6 6.62 1.88 -40.69
CA ILE A 6 6.53 2.00 -39.23
C ILE A 6 7.51 1.00 -38.63
N ARG A 7 8.49 1.52 -37.90
CA ARG A 7 9.40 0.77 -37.05
C ARG A 7 8.86 0.78 -35.64
N ASP A 8 8.25 -0.33 -35.24
CA ASP A 8 7.81 -0.54 -33.87
C ASP A 8 8.78 -1.48 -33.16
N PRO A 9 9.51 -1.04 -32.11
CA PRO A 9 10.38 -1.92 -31.34
C PRO A 9 9.67 -3.13 -30.73
N LEU A 10 8.35 -3.06 -30.60
CA LEU A 10 7.51 -4.10 -30.02
C LEU A 10 6.84 -4.98 -31.09
N ASP A 11 7.05 -4.66 -32.36
CA ASP A 11 6.48 -5.35 -33.52
C ASP A 11 4.94 -5.37 -33.60
N ILE A 12 4.27 -4.46 -32.89
CA ILE A 12 2.79 -4.42 -32.80
C ILE A 12 2.22 -3.65 -33.99
N PHE A 13 2.82 -2.52 -34.33
CA PHE A 13 2.46 -1.67 -35.47
C PHE A 13 3.46 -1.71 -36.61
N SER A 14 4.47 -2.57 -36.52
CA SER A 14 5.49 -2.73 -37.57
C SER A 14 4.85 -3.03 -38.91
N GLY A 15 5.32 -2.34 -39.95
CA GLY A 15 4.93 -2.62 -41.31
C GLY A 15 4.80 -1.39 -42.19
N VAL A 16 4.28 -1.61 -43.40
CA VAL A 16 4.07 -0.55 -44.39
C VAL A 16 2.61 -0.14 -44.36
N LYS A 17 2.36 1.15 -44.15
CA LYS A 17 1.03 1.77 -44.24
C LYS A 17 0.96 2.70 -45.43
N LEU A 18 -0.18 2.69 -46.12
CA LEU A 18 -0.48 3.66 -47.16
C LEU A 18 -1.15 4.87 -46.52
N ILE A 19 -0.54 6.04 -46.63
CA ILE A 19 -1.05 7.29 -46.02
C ILE A 19 -1.25 8.39 -47.07
N GLU A 20 -2.13 9.35 -46.81
CA GLU A 20 -2.28 10.53 -47.66
C GLU A 20 -1.00 11.39 -47.63
N MET A 21 -0.67 12.04 -48.75
CA MET A 21 0.50 12.92 -48.79
C MET A 21 0.29 14.11 -47.84
N GLY A 22 1.26 14.35 -46.96
CA GLY A 22 1.18 15.41 -45.95
C GLY A 22 0.40 15.06 -44.69
N ARG A 23 -0.22 13.86 -44.61
CA ARG A 23 -0.75 13.34 -43.33
C ARG A 23 0.33 12.61 -42.54
N GLY A 24 0.29 12.79 -41.21
CA GLY A 24 1.16 12.10 -40.27
C GLY A 24 0.72 10.67 -39.96
N LEU A 25 1.38 10.04 -38.98
CA LEU A 25 0.98 8.74 -38.44
C LEU A 25 -0.42 8.82 -37.83
N GLU A 26 -1.30 7.85 -38.15
CA GLU A 26 -2.69 7.79 -37.65
C GLU A 26 -2.80 7.29 -36.20
N VAL A 27 -1.70 6.76 -35.64
CA VAL A 27 -1.66 6.31 -34.25
C VAL A 27 -1.49 7.53 -33.34
N PRO A 28 -2.47 7.85 -32.47
CA PRO A 28 -2.38 9.02 -31.62
C PRO A 28 -1.34 8.85 -30.52
N ILE A 29 -0.65 9.93 -30.16
CA ILE A 29 0.14 9.98 -28.92
C ILE A 29 -0.81 9.75 -27.75
N GLY A 30 -0.37 8.95 -26.78
CA GLY A 30 -1.22 8.48 -25.69
C GLY A 30 -1.97 7.19 -25.98
N TYR A 31 -1.83 6.59 -27.18
CA TYR A 31 -2.36 5.26 -27.44
C TYR A 31 -1.84 4.25 -26.41
N LEU A 32 -2.77 3.49 -25.81
CA LEU A 32 -2.48 2.55 -24.74
C LEU A 32 -2.52 1.11 -25.25
N ILE A 33 -1.53 0.33 -24.82
CA ILE A 33 -1.51 -1.12 -25.00
C ILE A 33 -1.48 -1.76 -23.62
N ASP A 34 -2.56 -2.44 -23.25
CA ASP A 34 -2.59 -3.23 -22.02
C ASP A 34 -1.76 -4.51 -22.22
N LEU A 35 -0.74 -4.70 -21.40
CA LEU A 35 0.08 -5.92 -21.40
C LEU A 35 -0.42 -6.95 -20.38
N GLY A 36 -1.48 -6.64 -19.64
CA GLY A 36 -1.92 -7.43 -18.51
C GLY A 36 -0.99 -7.27 -17.31
N ASN A 37 -1.29 -8.00 -16.23
CA ASN A 37 -0.56 -7.94 -14.96
C ASN A 37 -0.28 -6.49 -14.51
N ARG A 38 -1.28 -5.61 -14.64
CA ARG A 38 -1.19 -4.20 -14.19
C ARG A 38 -0.03 -3.42 -14.81
N THR A 39 0.33 -3.79 -16.04
CA THR A 39 1.39 -3.17 -16.84
C THR A 39 0.80 -2.75 -18.17
N ARG A 40 1.14 -1.55 -18.64
CA ARG A 40 0.71 -1.06 -19.96
C ARG A 40 1.83 -0.29 -20.64
N LEU A 41 1.71 -0.11 -21.94
CA LEU A 41 2.52 0.79 -22.72
C LEU A 41 1.70 1.99 -23.14
N ILE A 42 2.38 3.11 -23.32
CA ILE A 42 1.82 4.36 -23.84
C ILE A 42 2.72 4.88 -24.95
N LEU A 43 2.14 5.22 -26.11
CA LEU A 43 2.90 5.86 -27.18
C LEU A 43 3.24 7.28 -26.72
N LYS A 44 4.51 7.56 -26.43
CA LYS A 44 4.97 8.86 -25.91
C LYS A 44 5.27 9.82 -27.05
N SER A 45 5.94 9.32 -28.08
CA SER A 45 6.27 10.09 -29.27
C SER A 45 6.51 9.15 -30.44
N TYR A 46 6.75 9.73 -31.60
CA TYR A 46 7.28 9.05 -32.75
C TYR A 46 8.25 9.99 -33.46
N GLU A 47 9.24 9.42 -34.13
CA GLU A 47 10.31 10.17 -34.80
C GLU A 47 10.44 9.72 -36.24
N TYR A 48 10.50 10.69 -37.15
CA TYR A 48 10.77 10.39 -38.56
C TYR A 48 12.28 10.18 -38.75
N THR A 49 12.70 8.94 -38.96
CA THR A 49 14.10 8.61 -39.31
C THR A 49 14.39 8.93 -40.77
N SER A 50 13.35 8.95 -41.62
CA SER A 50 13.42 9.44 -42.99
C SER A 50 12.06 9.99 -43.45
N LYS A 51 12.00 10.51 -44.68
CA LYS A 51 10.75 11.01 -45.28
C LYS A 51 9.59 9.99 -45.22
N ASN A 52 9.92 8.71 -45.32
CA ASN A 52 8.94 7.62 -45.42
C ASN A 52 9.14 6.57 -44.32
N GLU A 53 9.84 6.89 -43.23
CA GLU A 53 10.06 5.95 -42.12
C GLU A 53 9.87 6.67 -40.80
N VAL A 54 9.11 6.04 -39.90
CA VAL A 54 8.82 6.53 -38.56
C VAL A 54 9.13 5.45 -37.54
N THR A 55 9.77 5.82 -36.44
CA THR A 55 10.03 4.96 -35.28
C THR A 55 9.10 5.36 -34.14
N LEU A 56 8.46 4.36 -33.52
CA LEU A 56 7.58 4.58 -32.37
C LEU A 56 8.37 4.55 -31.06
N ASN A 57 8.12 5.51 -30.18
CA ASN A 57 8.72 5.59 -28.86
C ASN A 57 7.67 5.28 -27.79
N TRP A 58 7.77 4.08 -27.21
CA TRP A 58 6.88 3.60 -26.17
C TRP A 58 7.43 3.92 -24.78
N GLY A 59 6.56 4.39 -23.89
CA GLY A 59 6.81 4.42 -22.44
C GLY A 59 6.11 3.25 -21.75
N ARG A 60 6.74 2.68 -20.73
CA ARG A 60 6.14 1.65 -19.87
C ARG A 60 5.50 2.30 -18.66
N GLN A 61 4.31 1.82 -18.28
CA GLN A 61 3.60 2.24 -17.08
C GLN A 61 3.18 1.05 -16.22
N TYR A 62 3.20 1.26 -14.91
CA TYR A 62 2.77 0.29 -13.92
C TYR A 62 1.66 0.86 -13.04
N TYR A 63 0.69 0.03 -12.67
CA TYR A 63 -0.42 0.45 -11.82
C TYR A 63 -0.13 0.21 -10.34
N ILE A 64 -0.14 1.29 -9.56
CA ILE A 64 0.01 1.29 -8.11
C ILE A 64 -1.38 1.32 -7.48
N SER A 65 -1.63 0.39 -6.56
CA SER A 65 -2.86 0.38 -5.75
C SER A 65 -2.53 0.33 -4.28
N ALA A 66 -3.37 0.94 -3.47
CA ALA A 66 -3.39 0.73 -2.03
C ALA A 66 -4.81 0.49 -1.55
N THR A 67 -4.94 -0.22 -0.44
CA THR A 67 -6.21 -0.44 0.26
C THR A 67 -6.06 -0.12 1.74
N SER A 68 -7.16 0.24 2.39
CA SER A 68 -7.19 0.48 3.83
C SER A 68 -8.56 0.13 4.39
N ASP A 69 -8.56 -0.40 5.62
CA ASP A 69 -9.79 -0.65 6.39
C ASP A 69 -10.36 0.65 6.96
N TYR A 70 -9.50 1.63 7.26
CA TYR A 70 -9.87 2.96 7.77
C TYR A 70 -9.16 4.08 7.01
N GLY A 71 -9.75 5.27 6.96
CA GLY A 71 -9.18 6.40 6.24
C GLY A 71 -9.19 6.24 4.72
N VAL A 72 -8.88 7.33 4.02
CA VAL A 72 -8.88 7.42 2.56
C VAL A 72 -7.44 7.42 2.06
N VAL A 73 -7.19 6.59 1.06
CA VAL A 73 -5.90 6.50 0.35
C VAL A 73 -5.91 7.42 -0.87
N GLU A 74 -4.84 8.18 -1.06
CA GLU A 74 -4.59 8.95 -2.28
C GLU A 74 -3.26 8.56 -2.93
N GLY A 75 -3.07 8.93 -4.20
CA GLY A 75 -1.87 8.62 -4.98
C GLY A 75 -1.88 7.26 -5.68
N ILE A 76 -3.02 6.57 -5.74
CA ILE A 76 -3.17 5.35 -6.54
C ILE A 76 -3.32 5.70 -8.02
N GLY A 77 -2.81 4.86 -8.92
CA GLY A 77 -2.90 5.15 -10.35
C GLY A 77 -1.82 4.49 -11.20
N TRP A 78 -1.83 4.86 -12.48
CA TRP A 78 -0.79 4.50 -13.43
C TRP A 78 0.35 5.50 -13.36
N TYR A 79 1.57 5.02 -13.23
CA TYR A 79 2.80 5.81 -13.19
C TYR A 79 3.75 5.35 -14.29
N ASP A 80 4.54 6.26 -14.84
CA ASP A 80 5.64 5.88 -15.74
C ASP A 80 6.71 5.10 -14.97
N GLU A 81 7.33 4.13 -15.65
CA GLU A 81 8.46 3.40 -15.10
C GLU A 81 9.60 4.38 -14.76
N GLY A 82 10.02 4.35 -13.50
CA GLY A 82 11.06 5.21 -12.96
C GLY A 82 10.56 6.50 -12.31
N ASP A 83 9.27 6.84 -12.42
CA ASP A 83 8.69 7.98 -11.70
C ASP A 83 8.55 7.70 -10.20
N GLU A 84 8.34 8.76 -9.41
CA GLU A 84 8.03 8.66 -7.99
C GLU A 84 6.52 8.61 -7.76
N ALA A 85 6.06 7.54 -7.09
CA ALA A 85 4.70 7.47 -6.55
C ALA A 85 4.70 7.98 -5.11
N ARG A 86 3.71 8.82 -4.77
CA ARG A 86 3.48 9.33 -3.41
C ARG A 86 2.12 8.86 -2.93
N ILE A 87 2.12 7.82 -2.08
CA ILE A 87 0.92 7.25 -1.49
C ILE A 87 0.69 7.87 -0.11
N THR A 88 -0.52 8.37 0.11
CA THR A 88 -0.90 9.02 1.38
C THR A 88 -2.17 8.40 1.94
N ILE A 89 -2.33 8.51 3.26
CA ILE A 89 -3.56 8.12 3.95
C ILE A 89 -3.98 9.18 4.96
N SER A 90 -5.28 9.48 4.98
CA SER A 90 -5.88 10.40 5.95
C SER A 90 -7.36 10.04 6.20
N PRO A 91 -7.87 10.15 7.45
CA PRO A 91 -7.11 10.38 8.69
C PRO A 91 -6.21 9.18 9.06
N ILE A 92 -5.28 9.39 10.00
CA ILE A 92 -4.37 8.34 10.53
C ILE A 92 -4.83 7.77 11.89
N LYS A 93 -5.96 8.26 12.38
CA LYS A 93 -6.67 7.77 13.56
C LYS A 93 -8.14 7.63 13.20
N PHE A 94 -8.77 6.58 13.68
CA PHE A 94 -10.18 6.29 13.45
C PHE A 94 -10.79 5.73 14.73
N GLU A 95 -11.98 6.18 15.11
CA GLU A 95 -12.63 5.77 16.36
C GLU A 95 -13.95 5.07 16.06
N GLU A 96 -14.09 3.86 16.59
CA GLU A 96 -15.28 3.02 16.43
C GLU A 96 -15.42 2.10 17.66
N ASP A 97 -16.63 1.94 18.17
CA ASP A 97 -16.94 1.05 19.31
C ASP A 97 -16.04 1.25 20.55
N SER A 98 -15.78 2.51 20.92
CA SER A 98 -14.88 2.88 22.03
C SER A 98 -13.43 2.40 21.87
N LYS A 99 -13.02 2.05 20.64
CA LYS A 99 -11.64 1.74 20.28
C LYS A 99 -11.09 2.84 19.38
N THR A 100 -9.84 3.22 19.62
CA THR A 100 -9.09 4.10 18.71
C THR A 100 -8.14 3.24 17.89
N TYR A 101 -8.32 3.23 16.57
CA TYR A 101 -7.39 2.62 15.63
C TYR A 101 -6.38 3.66 15.17
N LYS A 102 -5.10 3.30 15.17
CA LYS A 102 -4.01 4.15 14.67
C LYS A 102 -3.31 3.48 13.52
N PHE A 103 -3.03 4.25 12.48
CA PHE A 103 -2.23 3.80 11.35
C PHE A 103 -0.84 3.35 11.84
N LYS A 104 -0.47 2.14 11.47
CA LYS A 104 0.81 1.49 11.81
C LYS A 104 1.83 1.63 10.68
N GLY A 105 1.38 1.59 9.43
CA GLY A 105 2.26 1.65 8.27
C GLY A 105 1.67 1.01 7.02
N TRP A 106 2.38 1.16 5.91
CA TRP A 106 2.13 0.50 4.65
C TRP A 106 2.82 -0.86 4.60
N GLU A 107 2.09 -1.87 4.15
CA GLU A 107 2.57 -3.23 3.97
C GLU A 107 2.51 -3.61 2.49
N GLU A 108 3.59 -4.21 1.98
CA GLU A 108 3.66 -4.85 0.67
C GLU A 108 3.97 -6.33 0.88
N ASN A 109 3.15 -7.23 0.33
CA ASN A 109 3.35 -8.68 0.42
C ASN A 109 3.60 -9.20 1.86
N GLY A 110 2.90 -8.65 2.85
CA GLY A 110 3.05 -9.03 4.26
C GLY A 110 4.25 -8.40 4.99
N THR A 111 5.07 -7.61 4.31
CA THR A 111 6.22 -6.90 4.90
C THR A 111 5.92 -5.42 5.05
N LEU A 112 6.18 -4.86 6.23
CA LEU A 112 6.02 -3.42 6.48
C LEU A 112 7.11 -2.66 5.71
N VAL A 113 6.71 -1.85 4.73
CA VAL A 113 7.62 -1.08 3.87
C VAL A 113 7.77 0.37 4.32
N SER A 114 6.81 0.90 5.08
CA SER A 114 6.90 2.23 5.67
C SER A 114 5.99 2.36 6.88
N ALA A 115 6.46 2.98 7.96
CA ALA A 115 5.62 3.35 9.11
C ALA A 115 5.00 4.75 8.95
N SER A 116 5.38 5.50 7.92
CA SER A 116 4.89 6.85 7.67
C SER A 116 3.56 6.82 6.90
N PRO A 117 2.58 7.69 7.23
CA PRO A 117 1.34 7.78 6.48
C PRO A 117 1.53 8.28 5.04
N THR A 118 2.66 8.95 4.77
CA THR A 118 3.13 9.22 3.41
C THR A 118 4.26 8.25 3.06
N TYR A 119 4.09 7.50 1.98
CA TYR A 119 5.13 6.63 1.43
C TYR A 119 5.47 7.07 0.01
N VAL A 120 6.74 7.39 -0.22
CA VAL A 120 7.28 7.79 -1.53
C VAL A 120 8.28 6.74 -1.97
N PHE A 121 8.13 6.25 -3.19
CA PHE A 121 9.04 5.26 -3.77
C PHE A 121 9.10 5.39 -5.29
N LYS A 122 10.18 4.87 -5.87
CA LYS A 122 10.38 4.80 -7.32
C LYS A 122 9.61 3.63 -7.91
N VAL A 123 8.81 3.87 -8.94
CA VAL A 123 7.98 2.85 -9.57
C VAL A 123 8.81 2.01 -10.54
N GLN A 124 9.01 0.73 -10.21
CA GLN A 124 9.77 -0.21 -11.06
C GLN A 124 8.91 -1.38 -11.55
N PHE A 125 7.80 -1.66 -10.88
CA PHE A 125 6.88 -2.76 -11.17
C PHE A 125 5.51 -2.44 -10.56
N PRO A 126 4.46 -3.20 -10.89
CA PRO A 126 3.16 -3.04 -10.25
C PRO A 126 3.26 -3.32 -8.74
N THR A 127 2.82 -2.36 -7.93
CA THR A 127 2.87 -2.44 -6.47
C THR A 127 1.46 -2.42 -5.87
N THR A 128 1.24 -3.30 -4.89
CA THR A 128 0.00 -3.36 -4.11
C THR A 128 0.32 -3.18 -2.65
N LEU A 129 -0.18 -2.08 -2.07
CA LEU A 129 -0.01 -1.75 -0.66
C LEU A 129 -1.29 -2.02 0.13
N LYS A 130 -1.11 -2.37 1.40
CA LYS A 130 -2.19 -2.40 2.39
C LYS A 130 -1.82 -1.53 3.58
N ALA A 131 -2.68 -0.60 3.95
CA ALA A 131 -2.54 0.13 5.20
C ALA A 131 -2.82 -0.80 6.38
N LYS A 132 -1.88 -0.85 7.33
CA LYS A 132 -2.01 -1.61 8.57
C LYS A 132 -2.40 -0.66 9.69
N TRP A 133 -3.27 -1.15 10.55
CA TRP A 133 -3.82 -0.42 11.69
C TRP A 133 -3.61 -1.23 12.97
N THR A 134 -3.46 -0.53 14.09
CA THR A 134 -3.39 -1.14 15.43
C THR A 134 -4.41 -0.48 16.34
N VAL A 135 -5.00 -1.26 17.25
CA VAL A 135 -5.86 -0.72 18.31
C VAL A 135 -4.98 -0.07 19.37
N GLU A 136 -5.32 1.15 19.76
CA GLU A 136 -4.78 1.84 20.92
C GLU A 136 -5.46 1.24 22.17
N GLY A 137 -4.82 0.24 22.78
CA GLY A 137 -5.30 -0.42 23.99
C GLY A 137 -4.56 0.10 25.22
N LEU A 138 -5.25 0.18 26.36
CA LEU A 138 -4.64 0.44 27.68
C LEU A 138 -3.48 -0.55 27.89
N ALA A 139 -2.25 -0.06 27.90
CA ALA A 139 -1.12 -0.83 28.37
C ALA A 139 -1.30 -1.07 29.87
N ILE A 140 -1.94 -2.19 30.25
CA ILE A 140 -1.87 -2.66 31.63
C ILE A 140 -0.42 -3.06 31.85
N SER A 141 0.32 -2.30 32.66
CA SER A 141 1.70 -2.66 32.95
C SER A 141 1.73 -4.03 33.64
N THR A 142 2.70 -4.86 33.28
CA THR A 142 2.92 -6.14 33.97
C THR A 142 3.16 -5.92 35.47
N GLU A 143 3.75 -4.79 35.85
CA GLU A 143 3.86 -4.33 37.24
C GLU A 143 2.49 -4.15 37.92
N LEU A 144 1.50 -3.57 37.22
CA LEU A 144 0.16 -3.40 37.77
C LEU A 144 -0.49 -4.78 38.01
N LEU A 145 -0.33 -5.72 37.09
CA LEU A 145 -0.85 -7.08 37.24
C LEU A 145 -0.18 -7.81 38.42
N ILE A 146 1.14 -7.69 38.56
CA ILE A 146 1.88 -8.27 39.70
C ILE A 146 1.39 -7.66 41.02
N ASN A 147 1.20 -6.33 41.08
CA ASN A 147 0.73 -5.65 42.28
C ASN A 147 -0.70 -6.07 42.67
N ILE A 148 -1.59 -6.26 41.70
CA ILE A 148 -2.95 -6.78 41.94
C ILE A 148 -2.87 -8.21 42.49
N ILE A 149 -2.04 -9.08 41.90
CA ILE A 149 -1.88 -10.48 42.35
C ILE A 149 -1.33 -10.53 43.78
N ILE A 150 -0.30 -9.73 44.09
CA ILE A 150 0.29 -9.64 45.45
C ILE A 150 -0.76 -9.18 46.46
N GLY A 151 -1.52 -8.13 46.14
CA GLY A 151 -2.58 -7.62 47.01
C GLY A 151 -3.65 -8.68 47.32
N VAL A 152 -4.09 -9.43 46.31
CA VAL A 152 -5.04 -10.54 46.48
C VAL A 152 -4.45 -11.65 47.35
N LEU A 153 -3.18 -12.03 47.14
CA LEU A 153 -2.52 -13.06 47.92
C LEU A 153 -2.41 -12.67 49.40
N ILE A 154 -2.08 -11.41 49.69
CA ILE A 154 -2.02 -10.86 51.06
C ILE A 154 -3.39 -10.90 51.72
N ALA A 155 -4.45 -10.51 51.01
CA ALA A 155 -5.81 -10.56 51.55
C ALA A 155 -6.24 -12.00 51.91
N ILE A 156 -5.88 -12.97 51.07
CA ILE A 156 -6.15 -14.40 51.32
C ILE A 156 -5.39 -14.90 52.55
N THR A 157 -4.09 -14.59 52.67
CA THR A 157 -3.28 -15.04 53.81
C THR A 157 -3.76 -14.43 55.12
N ILE A 158 -4.09 -13.14 55.14
CA ILE A 158 -4.68 -12.46 56.30
C ILE A 158 -5.98 -13.15 56.71
N THR A 159 -6.86 -13.43 55.76
CA THR A 159 -8.14 -14.11 56.02
C THR A 159 -7.93 -15.50 56.62
N LEU A 160 -6.97 -16.27 56.08
CA LEU A 160 -6.65 -17.61 56.58
C LEU A 160 -6.09 -17.58 58.01
N VAL A 161 -5.20 -16.64 58.31
CA VAL A 161 -4.64 -16.45 59.66
C VAL A 161 -5.75 -16.09 60.66
N ILE A 162 -6.67 -15.21 60.30
CA ILE A 162 -7.83 -14.86 61.13
C ILE A 162 -8.72 -16.09 61.38
N MET A 163 -8.96 -16.93 60.36
CA MET A 163 -9.73 -18.16 60.53
C MET A 163 -9.04 -19.18 61.46
N LEU A 164 -7.72 -19.35 61.33
CA LEU A 164 -6.95 -20.30 62.14
C LEU A 164 -6.85 -19.86 63.60
N THR A 165 -6.63 -18.57 63.84
CA THR A 165 -6.56 -18.00 65.21
C THR A 165 -7.92 -18.03 65.92
N ARG A 166 -9.03 -17.85 65.19
CA ARG A 166 -10.39 -17.99 65.73
C ARG A 166 -10.75 -19.43 66.11
N ARG A 167 -10.26 -20.44 65.38
CA ARG A 167 -10.51 -21.86 65.71
C ARG A 167 -9.74 -22.34 66.94
N GLY A 168 -8.54 -21.81 67.19
CA GLY A 168 -7.73 -22.17 68.36
C GLY A 168 -8.28 -21.63 69.70
N GLY A 169 -8.96 -20.48 69.70
CA GLY A 169 -9.53 -19.87 70.91
C GLY A 169 -10.87 -20.47 71.37
N ALA A 170 -11.51 -21.34 70.58
CA ALA A 170 -12.80 -21.94 70.91
C ALA A 170 -12.69 -23.28 71.68
N LEU A 171 -11.48 -23.80 71.91
CA LEU A 171 -11.23 -25.09 72.57
C LEU A 171 -10.69 -24.94 74.01
N SER A 172 -10.65 -23.72 74.56
CA SER A 172 -10.14 -23.43 75.90
C SER A 172 -11.21 -22.89 76.85
N HIS A 173 -12.32 -23.62 77.01
CA HIS A 173 -13.29 -23.43 78.10
C HIS A 173 -13.84 -24.77 78.55
#